data_AF-A0AAE1PFV8-F1
#
_entry.id   AF-A0AAE1PFV8-F1
#
_cell.length_a   1.000
_cell.length_b   1.000
_cell.length_c   1.000
_cell.angle_alpha   90.00
_cell.angle_beta   90.00
_cell.angle_gamma   90.00
#
_symmetry.space_group_name_H-M   'P 1'
#
loop_
_entity.id
_entity.type
_entity.pdbx_description
1 polymer ?
#
loop_
_entity_poly.entity_id
_entity_poly.type
_entity_poly.pdbx_seq_one_letter_code
_entity_poly.pdbx_strand_id
1 'polypeptide(L)'
;DVTTVTETFNPHEGSWVKIEVYRLLQEWLTNPDENLGLVVTAYDSQGRQVAVTNPTETPSNAPLLEIHTEETRRSRPRRYSESSLCEHNETRCCRRPLLVNFVDLGWDFIVAPKVYEAYFCNGKCPFLYAHKYAHTTLMQKLNKPNAKIGPCCGSRKLSSMRMLYYDHDHQIKFDIISEMVVERCGCS
;
A
#
# COMPACT_ATOMS: atom_id res chain seq x y z
N ASP A 1 -31.48 21.18 6.17
CA ASP A 1 -31.74 21.43 4.74
C ASP A 1 -32.73 20.42 4.20
N VAL A 2 -33.67 20.84 3.35
CA VAL A 2 -34.63 19.96 2.66
C VAL A 2 -34.26 19.95 1.19
N THR A 3 -33.87 18.80 0.66
CA THR A 3 -33.60 18.60 -0.76
C THR A 3 -34.84 18.06 -1.44
N THR A 4 -35.45 18.83 -2.34
CA THR A 4 -36.60 18.39 -3.15
C THR A 4 -36.12 17.97 -4.53
N VAL A 5 -36.40 16.72 -4.91
CA VAL A 5 -36.17 16.20 -6.26
C VAL A 5 -37.53 15.90 -6.89
N THR A 6 -37.71 16.26 -8.15
CA THR A 6 -38.94 15.97 -8.91
C THR A 6 -38.57 15.20 -10.16
N GLU A 7 -39.04 13.96 -10.25
CA GLU A 7 -38.82 13.06 -11.38
C GLU A 7 -40.15 12.43 -11.81
N THR A 8 -40.27 12.10 -13.10
CA THR A 8 -41.44 11.45 -13.68
C THR A 8 -41.16 9.97 -13.90
N PHE A 9 -42.02 9.10 -13.37
CA PHE A 9 -41.84 7.65 -13.42
C PHE A 9 -43.01 6.95 -14.11
N ASN A 10 -42.75 5.75 -14.63
CA ASN A 10 -43.80 4.84 -15.06
C ASN A 10 -44.54 4.31 -13.82
N PRO A 11 -45.86 4.52 -13.68
CA PRO A 11 -46.61 4.10 -12.48
C PRO A 11 -46.70 2.59 -12.30
N HIS A 12 -46.32 1.79 -13.30
CA HIS A 12 -46.36 0.33 -13.24
C HIS A 12 -45.03 -0.32 -12.86
N GLU A 13 -43.94 0.46 -12.76
CA GLU A 13 -42.59 -0.05 -12.50
C GLU A 13 -41.94 0.71 -11.35
N GLY A 14 -41.38 -0.02 -10.39
CA GLY A 14 -40.53 0.56 -9.35
C GLY A 14 -39.18 0.99 -9.92
N SER A 15 -38.67 2.13 -9.48
CA SER A 15 -37.34 2.62 -9.88
C SER A 15 -36.58 3.18 -8.69
N TRP A 16 -35.25 3.18 -8.80
CA TRP A 16 -34.36 3.77 -7.80
C TRP A 16 -34.12 5.24 -8.11
N VAL A 17 -34.35 6.09 -7.11
CA VAL A 17 -34.05 7.53 -7.18
C VAL A 17 -32.76 7.80 -6.42
N LYS A 18 -31.82 8.49 -7.08
CA LYS A 18 -30.54 8.89 -6.48
C LYS A 18 -30.64 10.33 -6.02
N ILE A 19 -30.37 10.57 -4.74
CA ILE A 19 -30.38 11.91 -4.15
C ILE A 19 -28.97 12.21 -3.64
N GLU A 20 -28.38 13.29 -4.13
CA GLU A 20 -27.07 13.73 -3.66
C GLU A 20 -27.19 14.38 -2.28
N VAL A 21 -26.51 13.79 -1.29
CA VAL A 21 -26.53 14.23 0.12
C VAL A 21 -25.16 14.69 0.63
N TYR A 22 -24.26 15.09 -0.27
CA TYR A 22 -22.86 15.39 0.04
C TYR A 22 -22.68 16.38 1.21
N ARG A 23 -23.43 17.50 1.19
CA ARG A 23 -23.36 18.54 2.22
C ARG A 23 -23.79 18.03 3.60
N LEU A 24 -24.86 17.24 3.65
CA LEU A 24 -25.35 16.61 4.89
C LEU A 24 -24.34 15.60 5.42
N LEU A 25 -23.72 14.83 4.53
CA LEU A 25 -22.72 13.82 4.88
C LEU A 25 -21.44 14.46 5.46
N GLN A 26 -20.99 15.60 4.93
CA GLN A 26 -19.86 16.33 5.50
C GLN A 26 -20.14 16.78 6.93
N GLU A 27 -21.32 17.34 7.19
CA GLU A 27 -21.73 17.78 8.53
C GLU A 27 -21.82 16.60 9.51
N TRP A 28 -22.33 15.46 9.05
CA TRP A 28 -22.39 14.24 9.86
C TRP A 28 -21.01 13.70 10.22
N LEU A 29 -20.10 13.68 9.25
CA LEU A 29 -18.71 13.23 9.49
C LEU A 29 -17.94 14.17 10.43
N THR A 30 -18.32 15.45 10.52
CA THR A 30 -17.72 16.40 11.48
C THR A 30 -18.29 16.29 12.89
N ASN A 31 -19.48 15.73 13.06
CA ASN A 31 -20.18 15.61 14.35
C ASN A 31 -20.53 14.13 14.66
N PRO A 32 -19.53 13.30 15.01
CA PRO A 32 -19.72 11.85 15.16
C PRO A 32 -20.57 11.44 16.38
N ASP A 33 -20.76 12.35 17.33
CA ASP A 33 -21.50 12.09 18.57
C ASP A 33 -23.02 12.24 18.38
N GLU A 34 -23.48 12.76 17.25
CA GLU A 34 -24.90 12.92 16.93
C GLU A 34 -25.39 11.87 15.93
N ASN A 35 -26.53 11.25 16.23
CA ASN A 35 -27.20 10.37 15.29
C ASN A 35 -28.08 11.21 14.36
N LEU A 36 -27.62 11.43 13.13
CA LEU A 36 -28.40 12.13 12.11
C LEU A 36 -29.19 11.13 11.27
N GLY A 37 -30.48 11.41 11.08
CA GLY A 37 -31.39 10.60 10.29
C GLY A 37 -31.87 11.33 9.04
N LEU A 38 -32.18 10.57 7.98
CA LEU A 38 -32.83 11.09 6.77
C LEU A 38 -34.30 10.69 6.78
N VAL A 39 -35.18 11.67 6.55
CA VAL A 39 -36.60 11.43 6.35
C VAL A 39 -36.91 11.54 4.86
N VAL A 40 -37.42 10.46 4.27
CA VAL A 40 -37.77 10.40 2.85
C VAL A 40 -39.28 10.39 2.70
N THR A 41 -39.80 11.35 1.93
CA THR A 41 -41.22 11.42 1.56
C THR A 41 -41.34 11.55 0.05
N ALA A 42 -42.21 10.74 -0.55
CA ALA A 42 -42.51 10.75 -1.97
C ALA A 42 -44.00 10.47 -2.15
N TYR A 43 -44.71 11.43 -2.72
CA TYR A 43 -46.16 11.36 -2.90
C TYR A 43 -46.54 11.22 -4.36
N ASP A 44 -47.56 10.42 -4.66
CA ASP A 44 -48.17 10.41 -5.98
C ASP A 44 -49.14 11.60 -6.18
N SER A 45 -49.72 11.72 -7.37
CA SER A 45 -50.73 12.74 -7.69
C SER A 45 -51.99 12.69 -6.82
N GLN A 46 -52.22 11.59 -6.09
CA GLN A 46 -53.33 11.39 -5.17
C GLN A 46 -52.92 11.61 -3.70
N GLY A 47 -51.66 11.98 -3.43
CA GLY A 47 -51.13 12.22 -2.09
C GLY A 47 -50.75 10.96 -1.31
N ARG A 48 -50.61 9.80 -1.96
CA ARG A 48 -50.20 8.55 -1.31
C ARG A 48 -48.68 8.46 -1.24
N GLN A 49 -48.15 8.04 -0.09
CA GLN A 49 -46.71 7.78 0.09
C GLN A 49 -46.30 6.56 -0.75
N VAL A 50 -45.35 6.75 -1.65
CA VAL A 50 -44.84 5.70 -2.56
C VAL A 50 -43.39 5.32 -2.29
N ALA A 51 -42.68 6.06 -1.43
CA ALA A 51 -41.32 5.73 -1.04
C ALA A 51 -41.29 4.48 -0.15
N VAL A 52 -40.41 3.54 -0.48
CA VAL A 52 -40.08 2.40 0.39
C VAL A 52 -39.10 2.88 1.46
N THR A 53 -39.54 2.87 2.73
CA THR A 53 -38.70 3.33 3.86
C THR A 53 -38.50 2.28 4.93
N ASN A 54 -39.31 1.21 4.98
CA ASN A 54 -39.23 0.19 6.01
C ASN A 54 -38.37 -1.02 5.54
N PRO A 55 -37.14 -1.19 6.05
CA PRO A 55 -36.26 -2.30 5.65
C PRO A 55 -36.77 -3.68 6.11
N THR A 56 -37.68 -3.74 7.09
CA THR A 56 -38.23 -5.03 7.55
C THR A 56 -39.32 -5.58 6.63
N GLU A 57 -40.05 -4.71 5.93
CA GLU A 57 -41.10 -5.13 4.99
C GLU A 57 -40.51 -5.56 3.64
N THR A 58 -39.50 -4.84 3.15
CA THR A 58 -38.90 -5.09 1.83
C THR A 58 -37.37 -4.97 1.88
N PRO A 59 -36.66 -6.00 2.38
CA PRO A 59 -35.22 -5.93 2.60
C PRO A 59 -34.41 -5.65 1.32
N SER A 60 -34.86 -6.18 0.18
CA SER A 60 -34.18 -6.00 -1.11
C SER A 60 -34.32 -4.59 -1.70
N ASN A 61 -35.32 -3.82 -1.25
CA ASN A 61 -35.63 -2.49 -1.77
C ASN A 61 -35.47 -1.42 -0.66
N ALA A 62 -34.79 -1.78 0.43
CA ALA A 62 -34.53 -0.88 1.52
C ALA A 62 -33.62 0.29 1.06
N PRO A 63 -33.87 1.51 1.54
CA PRO A 63 -33.02 2.66 1.20
C PRO A 63 -31.58 2.42 1.66
N LEU A 64 -30.62 2.80 0.83
CA LEU A 64 -29.19 2.62 1.08
C LEU A 64 -28.43 3.93 0.88
N LEU A 65 -27.39 4.14 1.69
CA LEU A 65 -26.47 5.27 1.58
C LEU A 65 -25.15 4.78 0.99
N GLU A 66 -24.88 5.15 -0.26
CA GLU A 66 -23.61 4.87 -0.93
C GLU A 66 -22.61 5.98 -0.65
N ILE A 67 -21.45 5.62 -0.08
CA ILE A 67 -20.39 6.58 0.28
C ILE A 67 -19.11 6.18 -0.45
N HIS A 68 -18.68 7.03 -1.38
CA HIS A 68 -17.36 6.90 -1.98
C HIS A 68 -16.36 7.74 -1.20
N THR A 69 -15.38 7.07 -0.59
CA THR A 69 -14.26 7.74 0.06
C THR A 69 -12.99 7.44 -0.72
N GLU A 70 -12.21 8.47 -1.01
CA GLU A 70 -10.84 8.27 -1.40
C GLU A 70 -10.01 8.15 -0.13
N GLU A 71 -9.50 6.96 0.14
CA GLU A 71 -8.42 6.83 1.10
C GLU A 71 -7.25 7.61 0.51
N THR A 72 -7.05 8.86 0.96
CA THR A 72 -5.77 9.52 0.76
C THR A 72 -4.77 8.50 1.25
N ARG A 73 -3.98 7.92 0.34
CA ARG A 73 -2.87 7.06 0.74
C ARG A 73 -2.07 7.97 1.63
N ARG A 74 -2.25 7.85 2.94
CA ARG A 74 -1.35 8.41 3.93
C ARG A 74 -0.09 7.70 3.55
N SER A 75 0.71 8.37 2.72
CA SER A 75 2.07 8.00 2.46
C SER A 75 2.60 7.96 3.85
N ARG A 76 2.66 6.75 4.45
CA ARG A 76 3.29 6.55 5.74
C ARG A 76 4.56 7.32 5.55
N PRO A 77 4.77 8.43 6.32
CA PRO A 77 5.86 9.35 6.05
C PRO A 77 7.02 8.46 5.76
N ARG A 78 7.57 8.56 4.53
CA ARG A 78 8.64 7.67 4.07
C ARG A 78 9.50 7.58 5.30
N ARG A 79 9.54 6.41 5.95
CA ARG A 79 10.54 6.18 6.98
C ARG A 79 11.77 6.13 6.12
N TYR A 80 12.29 7.32 5.79
CA TYR A 80 13.67 7.51 5.55
C TYR A 80 14.23 7.00 6.86
N SER A 81 14.56 5.72 6.80
CA SER A 81 15.40 5.08 7.76
C SER A 81 16.70 5.82 7.57
N GLU A 82 16.80 7.03 8.10
CA GLU A 82 18.03 7.80 8.20
C GLU A 82 19.03 7.05 9.10
N SER A 83 18.57 6.00 9.77
CA SER A 83 19.38 4.91 10.34
C SER A 83 19.52 3.73 9.35
N SER A 84 19.84 3.99 8.08
CA SER A 84 20.10 2.93 7.09
C SER A 84 21.45 2.23 7.27
N LEU A 85 22.22 2.67 8.28
CA LEU A 85 23.43 2.04 8.77
C LEU A 85 23.11 1.47 10.14
N CYS A 86 23.10 0.15 10.22
CA CYS A 86 22.98 -0.54 11.50
C CYS A 86 24.16 -0.15 12.38
N GLU A 87 23.89 0.03 13.68
CA GLU A 87 24.94 0.18 14.67
C GLU A 87 25.95 -0.97 14.54
N HIS A 88 27.24 -0.72 14.81
CA HIS A 88 28.30 -1.70 14.57
C HIS A 88 28.00 -3.06 15.25
N ASN A 89 27.32 -3.04 16.40
CA ASN A 89 26.97 -4.24 17.18
C ASN A 89 25.59 -4.85 16.88
N GLU A 90 24.87 -4.39 15.86
CA GLU A 90 23.56 -4.96 15.51
C GLU A 90 23.70 -6.41 14.97
N THR A 91 23.17 -7.38 15.72
CA THR A 91 23.24 -8.80 15.34
C THR A 91 22.08 -9.23 14.44
N ARG A 92 21.04 -8.40 14.32
CA ARG A 92 19.86 -8.67 13.46
C ARG A 92 20.15 -8.38 12.00
N CYS A 93 19.36 -9.00 11.12
CA CYS A 93 19.41 -8.75 9.68
C CYS A 93 19.26 -7.28 9.33
N CYS A 94 20.30 -6.71 8.74
CA CYS A 94 20.36 -5.29 8.46
C CYS A 94 21.34 -4.96 7.32
N ARG A 95 21.20 -3.75 6.76
CA ARG A 95 21.99 -3.24 5.64
C ARG A 95 23.32 -2.67 6.12
N ARG A 96 24.42 -3.23 5.62
CA ARG A 96 25.79 -2.82 5.95
C ARG A 96 26.43 -2.08 4.77
N PRO A 97 27.29 -1.07 5.03
CA PRO A 97 28.01 -0.37 3.97
C PRO A 97 29.01 -1.31 3.30
N LEU A 98 29.09 -1.22 1.98
CA LEU A 98 30.10 -1.89 1.16
C LEU A 98 30.50 -0.93 0.05
N LEU A 99 31.75 -0.49 0.08
CA LEU A 99 32.35 0.28 -1.00
C LEU A 99 32.97 -0.71 -1.98
N VAL A 100 32.55 -0.63 -3.23
CA VAL A 100 33.11 -1.41 -4.33
C VAL A 100 33.98 -0.48 -5.16
N ASN A 101 35.27 -0.81 -5.26
CA ASN A 101 36.23 -0.12 -6.10
C ASN A 101 36.53 -0.98 -7.32
N PHE A 102 36.13 -0.51 -8.51
CA PHE A 102 36.36 -1.24 -9.75
C PHE A 102 37.83 -1.28 -10.15
N VAL A 103 38.64 -0.31 -9.70
CA VAL A 103 40.09 -0.31 -9.93
C VAL A 103 40.74 -1.49 -9.19
N ASP A 104 40.35 -1.70 -7.92
CA ASP A 104 40.89 -2.79 -7.10
C ASP A 104 40.44 -4.17 -7.61
N LEU A 105 39.30 -4.24 -8.28
CA LEU A 105 38.80 -5.45 -8.95
C LEU A 105 39.46 -5.71 -10.32
N GLY A 106 40.29 -4.79 -10.82
CA GLY A 106 40.90 -4.88 -12.15
C GLY A 106 39.89 -4.66 -13.30
N TRP A 107 38.79 -3.97 -13.04
CA TRP A 107 37.74 -3.70 -14.02
C TRP A 107 37.98 -2.35 -14.71
N ASP A 108 39.06 -2.29 -15.48
CA ASP A 108 39.51 -1.07 -16.17
C ASP A 108 38.55 -0.59 -17.27
N PHE A 109 37.69 -1.49 -17.75
CA PHE A 109 36.67 -1.18 -18.74
C PHE A 109 35.58 -0.22 -18.20
N ILE A 110 35.43 -0.08 -16.88
CA ILE A 110 34.49 0.87 -16.29
C ILE A 110 35.16 2.25 -16.21
N VAL A 111 34.64 3.20 -16.98
CA VAL A 111 35.12 4.59 -16.99
C VAL A 111 34.59 5.33 -15.75
N ALA A 112 33.30 5.21 -15.45
CA ALA A 112 32.70 5.86 -14.29
C ALA A 112 31.44 5.14 -13.77
N PRO A 113 31.18 5.20 -12.44
CA PRO A 113 32.11 5.69 -11.42
C PRO A 113 33.19 4.64 -11.10
N LYS A 114 34.32 5.08 -10.56
CA LYS A 114 35.40 4.16 -10.15
C LYS A 114 35.12 3.46 -8.82
N VAL A 115 34.39 4.13 -7.93
CA VAL A 115 33.97 3.61 -6.63
C VAL A 115 32.49 3.88 -6.44
N TYR A 116 31.75 2.93 -5.87
CA TYR A 116 30.35 3.14 -5.49
C TYR A 116 29.97 2.36 -4.21
N GLU A 117 28.87 2.78 -3.58
CA GLU A 117 28.32 2.13 -2.40
C GLU A 117 27.26 1.09 -2.81
N ALA A 118 27.64 -0.19 -2.85
CA ALA A 118 26.73 -1.28 -3.17
C ALA A 118 25.81 -1.64 -1.99
N TYR A 119 26.35 -1.55 -0.78
CA TYR A 119 25.78 -2.13 0.44
C TYR A 119 25.56 -3.64 0.36
N PHE A 120 25.38 -4.29 1.50
CA PHE A 120 25.01 -5.71 1.55
C PHE A 120 24.14 -6.04 2.76
N CYS A 121 23.45 -7.17 2.71
CA CYS A 121 22.62 -7.63 3.82
C CYS A 121 23.38 -8.65 4.67
N ASN A 122 23.43 -8.40 5.98
CA ASN A 122 24.06 -9.31 6.92
C ASN A 122 23.33 -9.28 8.28
N GLY A 123 23.38 -10.40 8.99
CA GLY A 123 22.82 -10.54 10.34
C GLY A 123 21.92 -11.76 10.48
N LYS A 124 21.50 -12.02 11.71
CA LYS A 124 20.66 -13.16 12.07
C LYS A 124 19.18 -12.84 11.83
N CYS A 125 18.44 -13.86 11.41
CA CYS A 125 16.99 -13.84 11.24
C CYS A 125 16.38 -14.92 12.13
N PRO A 126 16.03 -14.61 13.38
CA PRO A 126 15.38 -15.58 14.24
C PRO A 126 13.90 -15.71 13.84
N PHE A 127 13.34 -16.92 13.93
CA PHE A 127 11.94 -17.21 13.58
C PHE A 127 10.91 -16.33 14.28
N LEU A 128 11.25 -15.73 15.43
CA LEU A 128 10.33 -15.00 16.29
C LEU A 128 10.22 -13.50 15.99
N TYR A 129 11.09 -12.92 15.13
CA TYR A 129 11.09 -11.46 14.88
C TYR A 129 10.34 -11.00 13.64
N ALA A 130 9.89 -11.93 12.81
CA ALA A 130 8.69 -11.71 12.03
C ALA A 130 7.56 -12.17 12.96
N HIS A 131 6.86 -11.31 13.69
CA HIS A 131 5.76 -10.52 13.16
C HIS A 131 5.05 -9.80 14.31
N LYS A 132 4.21 -8.82 13.96
CA LYS A 132 3.30 -8.10 14.84
C LYS A 132 2.18 -8.99 15.43
N TYR A 133 2.05 -10.25 14.99
CA TYR A 133 0.98 -11.18 15.39
C TYR A 133 1.48 -12.64 15.41
N ALA A 134 1.04 -13.44 16.37
CA ALA A 134 1.50 -14.83 16.57
C ALA A 134 1.11 -15.82 15.45
N HIS A 135 0.06 -15.52 14.68
CA HIS A 135 -0.47 -16.44 13.65
C HIS A 135 0.50 -16.66 12.49
N THR A 136 1.28 -15.64 12.12
CA THR A 136 2.25 -15.73 11.02
C THR A 136 3.47 -16.59 11.36
N THR A 137 3.90 -16.60 12.62
CA THR A 137 4.97 -17.49 13.11
C THR A 137 4.55 -18.96 13.04
N LEU A 138 3.28 -19.24 13.36
CA LEU A 138 2.70 -20.57 13.22
C LEU A 138 2.61 -20.99 11.75
N MET A 139 2.11 -20.13 10.86
CA MET A 139 2.01 -20.43 9.42
C MET A 139 3.38 -20.66 8.76
N GLN A 140 4.41 -19.91 9.13
CA GLN A 140 5.77 -20.15 8.63
C GLN A 140 6.33 -21.52 9.07
N LYS A 141 6.07 -21.91 10.32
CA LYS A 141 6.49 -23.22 10.85
C LYS A 141 5.69 -24.37 10.20
N LEU A 142 4.41 -24.17 9.93
CA LEU A 142 3.53 -25.15 9.28
C LEU A 142 3.81 -25.33 7.79
N ASN A 143 4.18 -24.25 7.07
CA ASN A 143 4.43 -24.31 5.63
C ASN A 143 5.76 -24.99 5.26
N LYS A 144 6.71 -25.12 6.20
CA LYS A 144 7.95 -25.89 6.00
C LYS A 144 8.29 -26.72 7.24
N PRO A 145 7.57 -27.83 7.50
CA PRO A 145 7.77 -28.65 8.69
C PRO A 145 9.17 -29.30 8.76
N ASN A 146 9.86 -29.41 7.62
CA ASN A 146 11.21 -29.96 7.48
C ASN A 146 12.30 -28.91 7.16
N ALA A 147 12.02 -27.60 7.27
CA ALA A 147 13.05 -26.59 7.06
C ALA A 147 14.04 -26.58 8.24
N LYS A 148 15.14 -27.33 8.10
CA LYS A 148 16.31 -27.26 8.98
C LYS A 148 17.02 -25.90 8.92
N ILE A 149 16.68 -25.07 7.93
CA ILE A 149 17.27 -23.74 7.68
C ILE A 149 16.21 -22.69 8.03
N GLY A 150 16.51 -21.85 9.03
CA GLY A 150 15.66 -20.71 9.40
C GLY A 150 15.61 -19.62 8.33
N PRO A 151 14.86 -18.53 8.55
CA PRO A 151 14.79 -17.45 7.57
C PRO A 151 16.20 -16.86 7.33
N CYS A 152 16.48 -16.48 6.09
CA CYS A 152 17.75 -15.92 5.67
C CYS A 152 17.66 -14.39 5.58
N CYS A 153 18.77 -13.70 5.87
CA CYS A 153 18.88 -12.26 5.66
C CYS A 153 19.24 -11.98 4.20
N GLY A 154 18.38 -11.26 3.48
CA GLY A 154 18.59 -10.94 2.07
C GLY A 154 18.02 -9.59 1.67
N SER A 155 18.34 -9.16 0.44
CA SER A 155 17.82 -7.92 -0.13
C SER A 155 16.33 -8.02 -0.43
N ARG A 156 15.57 -7.03 0.03
CA ARG A 156 14.14 -6.87 -0.23
C ARG A 156 13.85 -5.76 -1.23
N LYS A 157 14.79 -4.83 -1.39
CA LYS A 157 14.71 -3.78 -2.41
C LYS A 157 16.11 -3.48 -2.91
N LEU A 158 16.26 -3.52 -4.22
CA LEU A 158 17.46 -3.17 -4.95
C LEU A 158 17.16 -1.96 -5.81
N SER A 159 18.18 -1.15 -6.07
CA SER A 159 18.11 0.01 -6.96
C SER A 159 19.14 -0.11 -8.07
N SER A 160 18.83 0.56 -9.17
CA SER A 160 19.66 0.57 -10.38
C SER A 160 20.67 1.71 -10.30
N MET A 161 21.78 1.57 -11.02
CA MET A 161 22.87 2.54 -11.03
C MET A 161 23.31 2.85 -12.45
N ARG A 162 23.65 4.11 -12.73
CA ARG A 162 24.20 4.55 -14.01
C ARG A 162 25.68 4.22 -14.09
N MET A 163 26.12 3.71 -15.23
CA MET A 163 27.49 3.30 -15.47
C MET A 163 27.95 3.72 -16.87
N LEU A 164 29.17 4.22 -16.95
CA LEU A 164 29.89 4.53 -18.19
C LEU A 164 31.02 3.51 -18.34
N TYR A 165 31.03 2.74 -19.42
CA TYR A 165 32.00 1.67 -19.62
C TYR A 165 32.31 1.42 -21.11
N TYR A 166 33.43 0.76 -21.38
CA TYR A 166 33.77 0.26 -22.71
C TYR A 166 33.12 -1.09 -22.94
N ASP A 167 32.43 -1.25 -24.07
CA ASP A 167 31.94 -2.56 -24.51
C ASP A 167 33.04 -3.39 -25.19
N HIS A 168 32.67 -4.58 -25.68
CA HIS A 168 33.59 -5.50 -26.35
C HIS A 168 34.22 -4.92 -27.63
N ASP A 169 33.58 -3.94 -28.27
CA ASP A 169 34.07 -3.25 -29.47
C ASP A 169 34.85 -1.97 -29.13
N HIS A 170 35.23 -1.80 -27.86
CA HIS A 170 35.91 -0.63 -27.31
C HIS A 170 35.14 0.69 -27.53
N GLN A 171 33.82 0.63 -27.64
CA GLN A 171 32.97 1.81 -27.71
C GLN A 171 32.48 2.20 -26.31
N ILE A 172 32.45 3.51 -26.05
CA ILE A 172 31.95 4.03 -24.76
C ILE A 172 30.42 3.96 -24.76
N LYS A 173 29.86 3.26 -23.77
CA LYS A 173 28.42 3.15 -23.52
C LYS A 173 28.05 3.70 -22.16
N PHE A 174 26.88 4.33 -22.11
CA PHE A 174 26.27 4.85 -20.89
C PHE A 174 24.93 4.13 -20.67
N ASP A 175 24.84 3.33 -19.62
CA ASP A 175 23.67 2.50 -19.32
C ASP A 175 23.25 2.60 -17.85
N ILE A 176 22.02 2.14 -17.59
CA ILE A 176 21.49 1.96 -16.24
C ILE A 176 21.48 0.46 -15.94
N ILE A 177 22.36 0.02 -15.06
CA ILE A 177 22.47 -1.37 -14.65
C ILE A 177 21.53 -1.62 -13.46
N SER A 178 20.61 -2.57 -13.64
CA SER A 178 19.63 -2.93 -12.61
C SER A 178 20.28 -3.67 -11.44
N GLU A 179 19.66 -3.55 -10.27
CA GLU A 179 19.97 -4.36 -9.09
C GLU A 179 21.40 -4.23 -8.50
N MET A 180 22.07 -3.11 -8.76
CA MET A 180 23.45 -2.87 -8.31
C MET A 180 23.58 -2.43 -6.85
N VAL A 181 22.55 -1.81 -6.27
CA VAL A 181 22.63 -1.18 -4.94
C VAL A 181 21.51 -1.68 -4.04
N VAL A 182 21.87 -2.22 -2.87
CA VAL A 182 20.92 -2.68 -1.85
C VAL A 182 20.29 -1.48 -1.15
N GLU A 183 18.97 -1.29 -1.32
CA GLU A 183 18.22 -0.26 -0.60
C GLU A 183 17.64 -0.77 0.73
N ARG A 184 17.25 -2.05 0.79
CA ARG A 184 16.58 -2.62 1.97
C ARG A 184 16.90 -4.10 2.15
N CYS A 185 17.17 -4.49 3.38
CA CYS A 185 17.32 -5.88 3.80
C CYS A 185 16.08 -6.38 4.56
N GLY A 186 15.91 -7.70 4.64
CA GLY A 186 14.89 -8.34 5.46
C GLY A 186 15.03 -9.85 5.53
N CYS A 187 14.26 -10.46 6.42
CA CYS A 187 14.26 -11.91 6.66
C CYS A 187 13.21 -12.61 5.78
N SER A 188 13.58 -13.66 5.05
CA SER A 188 12.70 -14.55 4.27
C SER A 188 12.98 -16.01 4.53
#